data_AF-A0AAX3JP15-F1
#
_entry.id   AF-A0AAX3JP15-F1
#
_cell.length_a   1.000
_cell.length_b   1.000
_cell.length_c   1.000
_cell.angle_alpha   90.00
_cell.angle_beta   90.00
_cell.angle_gamma   90.00
#
_symmetry.space_group_name_H-M   'P 1'
#
loop_
_entity.id
_entity.type
_entity.pdbx_description
1 polymer ?
#
loop_
_entity_poly.entity_id
_entity_poly.type
_entity_poly.pdbx_seq_one_letter_code
_entity_poly.pdbx_strand_id
1 'polypeptide(L)' 'MKKIIHLFLNLAILSFIFSCTTIASLMDEPTPPIKHTIKDLSTYEAKLADYIRITKPIAQSIYMRYSKLKN' A
#
# COMPACT_ATOMS: atom_id res chain seq x y z
N MET A 1 26.16 -20.56 25.06
CA MET A 1 24.68 -20.58 24.94
C MET A 1 24.06 -19.18 24.83
N LYS A 2 24.37 -18.24 25.73
CA LYS A 2 23.81 -16.86 25.70
C LYS A 2 24.02 -16.10 24.36
N LYS A 3 25.20 -16.22 23.74
CA LYS A 3 25.50 -15.61 22.42
C LYS A 3 24.65 -16.16 21.28
N ILE A 4 24.35 -17.46 21.31
CA ILE A 4 23.54 -18.14 20.30
C ILE A 4 22.08 -17.70 20.45
N ILE A 5 21.58 -17.60 21.68
CA ILE A 5 20.23 -17.09 21.98
C ILE A 5 20.09 -15.62 21.52
N HIS A 6 21.11 -14.80 21.76
CA HIS A 6 21.11 -13.40 21.31
C HIS A 6 21.16 -13.26 19.78
N LEU A 7 21.82 -14.21 19.09
CA LEU A 7 21.83 -14.27 17.63
C LEU A 7 20.44 -14.58 17.06
N PHE A 8 19.75 -15.58 17.63
CA PHE A 8 18.38 -15.92 17.23
C PHE A 8 17.38 -14.80 17.55
N LEU A 9 17.54 -14.11 18.68
CA LEU A 9 16.70 -12.98 19.05
C LEU A 9 16.86 -11.80 18.07
N ASN A 10 18.10 -11.48 17.69
CA ASN A 10 18.37 -10.44 16.70
C ASN A 10 17.82 -10.80 15.31
N LEU A 11 17.88 -12.08 14.93
CA LEU A 11 17.33 -12.56 13.67
C LEU A 11 15.79 -12.46 13.62
N ALA A 12 15.12 -12.74 14.74
CA ALA A 12 13.68 -12.58 14.87
C ALA A 12 13.24 -11.10 14.85
N ILE A 13 14.03 -10.21 15.43
CA ILE A 13 13.77 -8.76 15.38
C ILE A 13 13.92 -8.25 13.94
N LEU A 14 14.93 -8.71 13.20
CA LEU A 14 15.14 -8.31 11.81
C LEU A 14 13.99 -8.75 10.89
N SER A 15 13.46 -9.96 11.06
CA SER A 15 12.31 -10.44 10.29
C SER A 15 11.02 -9.70 10.63
N PHE A 16 10.85 -9.28 11.88
CA PHE A 16 9.71 -8.46 12.33
C PHE A 16 9.75 -7.03 11.78
N ILE A 17 10.94 -6.44 11.59
CA ILE A 17 11.07 -5.10 10.99
C ILE A 17 10.80 -5.16 9.47
N PHE A 18 11.19 -6.24 8.79
CA PHE A 18 10.98 -6.38 7.34
C PHE A 18 9.49 -6.43 6.94
N SER A 19 8.65 -7.04 7.77
CA SER A 19 7.19 -7.10 7.54
C SER A 19 6.48 -5.75 7.76
N CYS A 20 7.14 -4.76 8.35
CA CYS A 20 6.56 -3.44 8.63
C CYS A 20 6.54 -2.51 7.41
N THR A 21 7.23 -2.85 6.31
CA THR A 21 7.29 -2.02 5.09
C THR A 21 6.04 -2.13 4.22
N THR A 22 5.19 -3.15 4.42
CA THR A 22 4.03 -3.43 3.56
C THR A 22 2.83 -2.51 3.82
N ILE A 23 2.75 -1.87 5.00
CA ILE A 23 1.53 -1.13 5.39
C ILE A 23 1.52 0.31 4.86
N ALA A 24 2.68 0.89 4.52
CA ALA A 24 2.81 2.32 4.21
C ALA A 24 2.99 2.67 2.73
N SER A 25 3.21 1.70 1.82
CA SER A 25 3.13 1.99 0.39
C SER A 25 1.67 1.96 -0.06
N LEU A 26 0.91 3.00 0.33
CA LEU A 26 -0.24 3.38 -0.47
C LEU A 26 0.28 3.58 -1.90
N MET A 27 -0.30 2.86 -2.87
CA MET A 27 0.09 3.04 -4.26
C MET A 27 -0.06 4.51 -4.61
N ASP A 28 0.90 5.10 -5.30
CA ASP A 28 0.77 6.48 -5.76
C ASP A 28 -0.29 6.56 -6.86
N GLU A 29 -1.05 7.65 -6.86
CA GLU A 29 -2.01 7.93 -7.93
C GLU A 29 -1.26 8.04 -9.26
N PRO A 30 -1.69 7.32 -10.32
CA PRO A 30 -1.03 7.42 -11.61
C PRO A 30 -1.15 8.84 -12.18
N THR A 31 -0.04 9.38 -12.69
CA THR A 31 -0.05 10.69 -13.34
C THR A 31 -0.63 10.60 -14.75
N PRO A 32 -1.48 11.56 -15.17
CA PRO A 32 -1.97 11.63 -16.54
C PRO A 32 -0.82 11.70 -17.56
N PRO A 33 -0.94 11.02 -18.71
CA PRO A 33 0.10 11.05 -19.73
C PRO A 33 0.18 12.43 -20.39
N ILE A 34 1.40 12.92 -20.62
CA ILE A 34 1.66 14.19 -21.32
C ILE A 34 1.25 14.09 -22.81
N LYS A 35 1.39 12.89 -23.39
CA LYS A 35 1.00 12.59 -24.77
C LYS A 35 -0.35 11.89 -24.77
N HIS A 36 -1.32 12.46 -25.47
CA HIS A 36 -2.65 11.92 -25.58
C HIS A 36 -2.79 10.96 -26.77
N THR A 37 -1.90 9.98 -26.88
CA THR A 37 -2.08 8.89 -27.87
C THR A 37 -3.05 7.86 -27.31
N ILE A 38 -3.81 7.18 -28.18
CA ILE A 38 -4.78 6.15 -27.76
C ILE A 38 -4.13 5.08 -26.86
N LYS A 39 -2.88 4.71 -27.15
CA LYS A 39 -2.12 3.74 -26.35
C LYS A 39 -1.75 4.27 -24.97
N ASP A 40 -1.33 5.53 -24.88
CA ASP A 40 -0.95 6.14 -23.60
C ASP A 40 -2.17 6.33 -22.71
N LEU A 41 -3.32 6.74 -23.29
CA LEU A 41 -4.58 6.82 -22.56
C LEU A 41 -5.05 5.45 -22.07
N SER A 42 -5.07 4.42 -22.92
CA SER A 42 -5.55 3.09 -22.51
C SER A 42 -4.68 2.49 -21.41
N THR A 43 -3.37 2.72 -21.46
CA THR A 43 -2.43 2.31 -20.40
C THR A 43 -2.69 3.07 -19.09
N TYR A 44 -2.96 4.37 -19.18
CA TYR A 44 -3.29 5.20 -18.02
C TYR A 44 -4.62 4.76 -17.38
N GLU A 45 -5.66 4.53 -18.18
CA GLU A 45 -6.97 4.06 -17.71
C GLU A 45 -6.87 2.73 -16.97
N ALA A 46 -6.09 1.78 -17.49
CA ALA A 46 -5.86 0.50 -16.81
C ALA A 46 -5.19 0.68 -15.44
N LYS A 47 -4.14 1.51 -15.37
CA LYS A 47 -3.45 1.82 -14.10
C LYS A 47 -4.36 2.54 -13.11
N LEU A 48 -5.17 3.48 -13.58
CA LEU A 48 -6.12 4.22 -12.75
C LEU A 48 -7.22 3.30 -12.22
N ALA A 49 -7.74 2.39 -13.04
CA ALA A 49 -8.73 1.40 -12.61
C ALA A 49 -8.18 0.50 -11.50
N ASP A 50 -6.94 0.04 -11.62
CA ASP A 50 -6.28 -0.75 -10.57
C ASP A 50 -6.05 0.04 -9.28
N TYR A 51 -5.59 1.29 -9.41
CA TYR A 51 -5.44 2.19 -8.27
C TYR A 51 -6.77 2.39 -7.52
N ILE A 52 -7.86 2.68 -8.23
CA ILE A 52 -9.21 2.83 -7.65
C ILE A 52 -9.66 1.52 -6.98
N ARG A 53 -9.46 0.38 -7.66
CA ARG A 53 -9.84 -0.94 -7.13
C ARG A 53 -9.20 -1.23 -5.77
N ILE A 54 -7.95 -0.81 -5.58
CA ILE A 54 -7.19 -1.03 -4.35
C ILE A 54 -7.54 0.01 -3.28
N THR A 55 -7.58 1.30 -3.65
CA THR A 55 -7.76 2.40 -2.69
C THR A 55 -9.20 2.57 -2.20
N LYS A 56 -10.20 2.31 -3.05
CA LYS A 56 -11.63 2.44 -2.69
C LYS A 56 -12.03 1.66 -1.42
N PRO A 57 -11.77 0.34 -1.29
CA PRO A 57 -12.13 -0.39 -0.08
C PRO A 57 -11.36 0.09 1.16
N ILE A 58 -10.13 0.57 0.99
CA ILE A 58 -9.33 1.14 2.09
C ILE A 58 -10.00 2.41 2.61
N ALA A 59 -10.30 3.36 1.73
CA ALA A 59 -10.99 4.60 2.09
C ALA A 59 -12.34 4.33 2.75
N GLN A 60 -13.13 3.39 2.23
CA GLN A 60 -14.39 2.95 2.84
C GLN A 60 -14.17 2.36 4.23
N SER A 61 -13.18 1.48 4.42
CA SER A 61 -12.90 0.87 5.72
C SER A 61 -12.51 1.90 6.79
N ILE A 62 -11.71 2.90 6.41
CA ILE A 62 -11.30 4.02 7.28
C ILE A 62 -12.51 4.88 7.63
N TYR A 63 -13.30 5.27 6.63
CA TYR A 63 -14.52 6.05 6.85
C TYR A 63 -15.47 5.33 7.81
N MET A 64 -15.74 4.05 7.58
CA MET A 64 -16.64 3.26 8.42
C MET A 64 -16.14 3.07 9.86
N ARG A 65 -14.82 3.04 10.06
CA ARG A 65 -14.20 2.83 11.37
C ARG A 65 -14.08 4.11 12.20
N TYR A 66 -13.79 5.23 11.56
CA TYR A 66 -13.41 6.46 12.27
C TYR A 66 -14.38 7.62 12.08
N SER A 67 -15.27 7.59 11.07
CA SER A 67 -16.22 8.68 10.84
C SER A 67 -17.26 8.76 11.95
N LYS A 68 -17.29 9.91 12.63
CA LYS A 68 -18.31 10.28 13.62
C LYS A 68 -19.64 10.70 12.97
N LEU A 69 -19.65 10.92 11.64
CA LEU A 69 -20.81 11.35 10.85
C LEU A 69 -21.78 10.20 10.54
N LYS A 70 -21.51 8.98 11.02
CA LYS A 70 -22.42 7.84 10.89
C LYS A 70 -23.53 7.83 11.96
N ASN A 71 -23.51 8.81 12.89
CA ASN A 71 -24.51 8.99 13.94
C ASN A 71 -25.53 10.05 13.56
#